data_AF-A0AAV0E8H4-F1
#
_entry.id   AF-A0AAV0E8H4-F1
#
_cell.length_a   1.000
_cell.length_b   1.000
_cell.length_c   1.000
_cell.angle_alpha   90.00
_cell.angle_beta   90.00
_cell.angle_gamma   90.00
#
_symmetry.space_group_name_H-M   'P 1'
#
loop_
_entity.id
_entity.type
_entity.pdbx_description
1 polymer ?
#
loop_
_entity_poly.entity_id
_entity_poly.type
_entity_poly.pdbx_seq_one_letter_code
_entity_poly.pdbx_strand_id
1 'polypeptide(L)'
;MDCSGQSSNIIKNRDFKDGLHEWRPNGCKVFVVNPADSSSGCAYAVMTNREEACQGMEQDITGRVSKGCTYSIRAFVTVAGKHPAGMATAVMATLRLVYKHSAMCFICIGRKTVWPNCWEALEGTFSLSTNPDQVVF
;
A
#
# COMPACT_ATOMS: atom_id res chain seq x y z
N MET A 1 -23.36 -9.75 -12.28
CA MET A 1 -22.56 -8.53 -12.14
C MET A 1 -21.30 -8.78 -12.93
N ASP A 2 -21.16 -8.04 -14.01
CA ASP A 2 -20.14 -8.27 -15.02
C ASP A 2 -18.84 -7.59 -14.59
N CYS A 3 -17.78 -8.37 -14.40
CA CYS A 3 -16.42 -7.85 -14.21
C CYS A 3 -15.77 -7.43 -15.53
N SER A 4 -16.50 -7.46 -16.64
CA SER A 4 -15.97 -7.06 -17.93
C SER A 4 -15.83 -5.53 -18.02
N GLY A 5 -14.63 -5.10 -18.39
CA GLY A 5 -14.57 -4.02 -19.37
C GLY A 5 -13.53 -2.94 -19.16
N GLN A 6 -13.03 -2.66 -17.94
CA GLN A 6 -11.89 -1.76 -17.77
C GLN A 6 -11.01 -2.20 -16.60
N SER A 7 -9.80 -2.66 -16.93
CA SER A 7 -8.67 -2.87 -16.00
C SER A 7 -8.14 -1.54 -15.45
N SER A 8 -9.04 -0.70 -14.94
CA SER A 8 -8.66 0.57 -14.32
C SER A 8 -8.03 0.29 -12.97
N ASN A 9 -6.87 0.90 -12.73
CA ASN A 9 -6.19 0.78 -11.45
C ASN A 9 -7.05 1.46 -10.36
N ILE A 10 -7.36 0.71 -9.30
CA ILE A 10 -8.16 1.22 -8.19
C ILE A 10 -7.37 2.16 -7.28
N ILE A 11 -6.03 2.18 -7.34
CA ILE A 11 -5.17 3.09 -6.60
C ILE A 11 -4.95 4.36 -7.44
N LYS A 12 -5.22 5.53 -6.85
CA LYS A 12 -4.91 6.84 -7.44
C LYS A 12 -3.54 7.32 -7.02
N ASN A 13 -2.96 8.20 -7.83
CA ASN A 13 -1.66 8.84 -7.61
C ASN A 13 -0.56 7.83 -7.19
N ARG A 14 -0.53 6.68 -7.86
CA ARG A 14 0.40 5.57 -7.54
C ARG A 14 1.86 5.86 -7.89
N ASP A 15 2.09 6.86 -8.75
CA ASP A 15 3.41 7.28 -9.20
C ASP A 15 3.89 8.53 -8.45
N PHE A 16 3.13 9.02 -7.46
CA PHE A 16 3.47 10.13 -6.57
C PHE A 16 3.79 11.46 -7.28
N LYS A 17 3.36 11.63 -8.53
CA LYS A 17 3.59 12.89 -9.27
C LYS A 17 2.82 14.06 -8.67
N ASP A 18 1.66 13.78 -8.08
CA ASP A 18 0.84 14.76 -7.38
C ASP A 18 1.15 14.77 -5.87
N GLY A 19 2.39 14.42 -5.50
CA GLY A 19 2.83 14.32 -4.12
C GLY A 19 2.05 13.23 -3.37
N LEU A 20 1.52 13.58 -2.20
CA LEU A 20 0.69 12.67 -1.37
C LEU A 20 -0.81 12.80 -1.63
N HIS A 21 -1.24 13.39 -2.75
CA HIS A 21 -2.66 13.43 -3.08
C HIS A 21 -3.28 12.02 -3.06
N GLU A 22 -4.47 11.86 -2.47
CA GLU A 22 -5.16 10.58 -2.19
C GLU A 22 -4.46 9.63 -1.19
N TRP A 23 -3.26 9.95 -0.73
CA TRP A 23 -2.53 9.17 0.25
C TRP A 23 -2.51 9.86 1.61
N ARG A 24 -2.63 9.08 2.68
CA ARG A 24 -2.49 9.59 4.04
C ARG A 24 -1.48 8.76 4.84
N PRO A 25 -0.67 9.39 5.72
CA PRO A 25 0.11 8.66 6.69
C PRO A 25 -0.79 8.01 7.75
N ASN A 26 -0.44 6.81 8.19
CA ASN A 26 -0.99 6.17 9.38
C ASN A 26 0.13 5.91 10.39
N GLY A 27 0.14 6.71 11.46
CA GLY A 27 1.08 6.58 12.58
C GLY A 27 2.57 6.74 12.23
N CYS A 28 2.88 7.32 11.06
CA CYS A 28 4.26 7.57 10.64
C CYS A 28 4.40 8.91 9.91
N LYS A 29 5.64 9.32 9.62
CA LYS A 29 5.91 10.49 8.77
C LYS A 29 6.11 10.04 7.33
N VAL A 30 5.50 10.76 6.40
CA VAL A 30 5.60 10.46 4.96
C VAL A 30 5.98 11.71 4.18
N PHE A 31 6.90 11.55 3.23
CA PHE A 31 7.24 12.56 2.24
C PHE A 31 7.51 11.91 0.88
N VAL A 32 7.46 12.69 -0.18
CA VAL A 32 7.77 12.24 -1.55
C VAL A 32 9.14 12.73 -1.95
N VAL A 33 9.94 11.82 -2.51
CA VAL A 33 11.17 12.17 -3.24
C VAL A 33 10.78 12.40 -4.69
N ASN A 34 11.13 13.57 -5.22
CA ASN A 34 10.81 13.93 -6.60
C ASN A 34 11.68 13.17 -7.60
N PRO A 35 11.23 13.01 -8.86
CA PRO A 35 12.01 12.36 -9.91
C PRO A 35 13.39 13.00 -10.13
N ALA A 36 13.48 14.32 -9.98
CA ALA A 36 14.73 15.07 -10.16
C ALA A 36 15.77 14.78 -9.07
N ASP A 37 15.31 14.37 -7.88
CA ASP A 37 16.15 14.09 -6.72
C ASP A 37 16.43 12.58 -6.56
N SER A 38 15.88 11.75 -7.46
CA SER A 38 16.05 10.29 -7.42
C SER A 38 17.01 9.78 -8.49
N SER A 39 17.85 8.82 -8.12
CA SER A 39 18.73 8.14 -9.09
C SER A 39 17.99 7.31 -10.13
N SER A 40 16.73 6.95 -9.86
CA SER A 40 15.87 6.22 -10.78
C SER A 40 15.11 7.11 -11.77
N GLY A 41 15.09 8.43 -11.56
CA GLY A 41 14.25 9.35 -12.34
C GLY A 41 12.75 9.15 -12.10
N CYS A 42 12.36 8.45 -11.02
CA CYS A 42 10.97 8.22 -10.62
C CYS A 42 10.70 8.82 -9.25
N ALA A 43 9.48 9.31 -9.02
CA ALA A 43 9.05 9.72 -7.69
C ALA A 43 8.71 8.49 -6.83
N TYR A 44 8.96 8.59 -5.52
CA TYR A 44 8.57 7.57 -4.56
C TYR A 44 8.28 8.17 -3.18
N ALA A 45 7.38 7.54 -2.44
CA ALA A 45 7.11 7.92 -1.06
C ALA A 45 8.08 7.24 -0.09
N VAL A 46 8.55 8.00 0.90
CA VAL A 46 9.39 7.53 2.00
C VAL A 46 8.60 7.63 3.30
N MET A 47 8.49 6.51 3.99
CA MET A 47 7.87 6.41 5.31
C MET A 47 8.97 6.32 6.37
N THR A 48 8.90 7.19 7.39
CA THR A 48 9.87 7.24 8.50
C THR A 48 9.14 7.29 9.84
N ASN A 49 9.88 7.05 10.93
CA ASN A 49 9.32 7.04 12.29
C ASN A 49 8.16 6.04 12.44
N ARG A 50 8.36 4.82 11.90
CA ARG A 50 7.46 3.68 12.11
C ARG A 50 7.87 2.95 13.38
N GLU A 51 6.91 2.75 14.26
CA GLU A 51 7.03 2.05 15.55
C GLU A 51 6.25 0.72 15.54
N GLU A 52 5.20 0.62 14.71
CA GLU A 52 4.38 -0.58 14.59
C GLU A 52 4.30 -1.10 13.15
N ALA A 53 4.13 -2.42 13.00
CA ALA A 53 4.07 -3.06 11.69
C ALA A 53 2.87 -2.61 10.83
N CYS A 54 1.78 -2.15 11.47
CA CYS A 54 0.58 -1.65 10.82
C CYS A 54 0.67 -0.17 10.39
N GLN A 55 1.69 0.56 10.84
CA GLN A 55 1.91 1.95 10.43
C GLN A 55 2.48 1.99 9.02
N GLY A 56 2.11 3.00 8.25
CA GLY A 56 2.50 3.12 6.85
C GLY A 56 1.70 4.19 6.13
N MET A 57 1.45 3.95 4.85
CA MET A 57 0.72 4.86 3.98
C MET A 57 -0.57 4.18 3.54
N GLU A 58 -1.68 4.93 3.58
CA GLU A 58 -3.01 4.41 3.33
C GLU A 58 -3.76 5.19 2.24
N GLN A 59 -4.69 4.52 1.58
CA GLN A 59 -5.65 5.14 0.66
C GLN A 59 -7.05 4.54 0.85
N ASP A 60 -8.06 5.40 0.96
CA ASP A 60 -9.45 4.97 1.03
C ASP A 60 -9.94 4.56 -0.37
N ILE A 61 -10.06 3.25 -0.61
CA ILE A 61 -10.50 2.69 -1.89
C ILE A 61 -11.99 2.31 -1.89
N THR A 62 -12.77 2.83 -0.94
CA THR A 62 -14.21 2.62 -0.88
C THR A 62 -14.87 3.05 -2.19
N GLY A 63 -15.83 2.25 -2.67
CA GLY A 63 -16.51 2.48 -3.95
C GLY A 63 -15.68 2.13 -5.19
N ARG A 64 -14.37 1.84 -5.05
CA ARG A 64 -13.50 1.38 -6.15
C ARG A 64 -13.27 -0.13 -6.15
N VAL A 65 -13.67 -0.79 -5.07
CA VAL A 65 -13.66 -2.24 -4.93
C VAL A 65 -15.08 -2.78 -4.86
N SER A 66 -15.28 -3.97 -5.42
CA SER A 66 -16.56 -4.65 -5.48
C SER A 66 -16.45 -6.07 -4.93
N LYS A 67 -17.49 -6.49 -4.20
CA LYS A 67 -17.62 -7.87 -3.70
C LYS A 67 -17.58 -8.87 -4.86
N GLY A 68 -16.88 -9.98 -4.65
CA GLY A 68 -16.72 -11.05 -5.65
C GLY A 68 -15.74 -10.75 -6.78
N CYS A 69 -15.17 -9.54 -6.84
CA CYS A 69 -14.08 -9.21 -7.76
C CYS A 69 -12.72 -9.56 -7.14
N THR A 70 -11.80 -10.03 -7.97
CA THR A 70 -10.41 -10.28 -7.58
C THR A 70 -9.53 -9.13 -8.05
N TYR A 71 -8.75 -8.57 -7.13
CA TYR A 71 -7.80 -7.49 -7.39
C TYR A 71 -6.39 -8.01 -7.15
N SER A 72 -5.45 -7.60 -8.01
CA SER A 72 -4.03 -7.84 -7.82
C SER A 72 -3.32 -6.53 -7.45
N ILE A 73 -2.31 -6.65 -6.60
CA ILE A 73 -1.43 -5.54 -6.24
C ILE A 73 -0.02 -5.86 -6.70
N ARG A 74 0.71 -4.79 -7.05
CA ARG A 74 2.14 -4.83 -7.30
C ARG A 74 2.74 -3.49 -6.92
N ALA A 75 3.67 -3.50 -5.99
CA ALA A 75 4.42 -2.32 -5.57
C ALA A 75 5.91 -2.67 -5.48
N PHE A 76 6.79 -1.76 -5.89
CA PHE A 76 8.22 -1.90 -5.61
C PHE A 76 8.50 -1.25 -4.26
N VAL A 77 9.13 -1.99 -3.35
CA VAL A 77 9.41 -1.54 -1.99
C VAL A 77 10.87 -1.81 -1.66
N THR A 78 11.43 -0.96 -0.81
CA THR A 78 12.76 -1.13 -0.23
C THR A 78 12.77 -0.60 1.20
N VAL A 79 13.78 -0.96 1.98
CA VAL A 79 14.03 -0.42 3.31
C VAL A 79 15.43 0.20 3.35
N ALA A 80 15.59 1.26 4.13
CA ALA A 80 16.87 1.93 4.32
C ALA A 80 16.97 2.46 5.75
N GLY A 81 18.18 2.77 6.21
CA GLY A 81 18.44 3.34 7.53
C GLY A 81 19.09 2.37 8.53
N LYS A 82 19.06 2.74 9.81
CA LYS A 82 19.75 2.06 10.92
C LYS A 82 19.04 0.78 11.39
N HIS A 83 18.68 -0.10 10.46
CA HIS A 83 18.45 -1.50 10.82
C HIS A 83 19.81 -2.13 11.18
N PRO A 84 19.85 -3.22 11.97
CA PRO A 84 21.07 -4.01 12.11
C PRO A 84 21.61 -4.29 10.71
N ALA A 85 22.85 -3.88 10.44
CA ALA A 85 23.41 -3.92 9.10
C ALA A 85 23.23 -5.33 8.51
N GLY A 86 22.62 -5.44 7.34
CA GLY A 86 22.37 -6.71 6.67
C GLY A 86 21.18 -7.51 7.17
N MET A 87 20.25 -6.94 7.95
CA MET A 87 19.00 -7.63 8.29
C MET A 87 17.89 -7.31 7.28
N ALA A 88 17.26 -8.35 6.74
CA ALA A 88 16.09 -8.21 5.89
C ALA A 88 14.83 -7.88 6.71
N THR A 89 13.93 -7.09 6.16
CA THR A 89 12.70 -6.64 6.83
C THR A 89 11.47 -7.10 6.06
N ALA A 90 10.44 -7.56 6.77
CA ALA A 90 9.16 -7.90 6.15
C ALA A 90 8.34 -6.62 5.90
N VAL A 91 7.95 -6.41 4.65
CA VAL A 91 7.00 -5.37 4.22
C VAL A 91 5.70 -6.07 3.82
N MET A 92 4.56 -5.51 4.22
CA MET A 92 3.24 -6.08 3.98
C MET A 92 2.33 -5.04 3.34
N ALA A 93 1.41 -5.51 2.50
CA ALA A 93 0.27 -4.76 2.04
C ALA A 93 -0.98 -5.36 2.69
N THR A 94 -1.84 -4.51 3.26
CA THR A 94 -3.00 -4.92 4.03
C THR A 94 -4.23 -4.16 3.60
N LEU A 95 -5.42 -4.75 3.73
CA LEU A 95 -6.67 -4.00 3.73
C LEU A 95 -7.21 -3.91 5.14
N ARG A 96 -7.64 -2.71 5.54
CA ARG A 96 -8.50 -2.51 6.70
C ARG A 96 -9.95 -2.37 6.24
N LEU A 97 -10.79 -3.28 6.70
CA LEU A 97 -12.23 -3.30 6.42
C LEU A 97 -12.98 -2.78 7.65
N VAL A 98 -13.82 -1.77 7.45
CA VAL A 98 -14.65 -1.19 8.51
C VAL A 98 -16.13 -1.47 8.22
N TYR A 99 -16.86 -1.88 9.26
CA TYR A 99 -18.29 -2.14 9.20
C TYR A 99 -19.00 -1.31 10.27
N LYS A 100 -20.13 -0.69 9.93
CA LYS A 100 -20.99 -0.02 10.91
C LYS A 100 -21.45 -1.06 11.93
N HIS A 101 -21.13 -0.81 13.20
CA HIS A 101 -21.51 -1.63 14.35
C HIS A 101 -20.79 -2.98 14.50
N SER A 102 -19.64 -3.19 13.85
CA SER A 102 -18.81 -4.39 14.07
C SER A 102 -17.33 -4.03 14.19
N ALA A 103 -16.52 -5.00 14.61
CA ALA A 103 -15.08 -4.85 14.70
C ALA A 103 -14.47 -4.63 13.30
N MET A 104 -13.42 -3.80 13.25
CA MET A 104 -12.59 -3.70 12.06
C MET A 104 -11.86 -5.02 11.81
N CYS A 105 -11.65 -5.35 10.54
CA CYS A 105 -10.93 -6.54 10.12
C CYS A 105 -9.74 -6.16 9.24
N PHE A 106 -8.66 -6.95 9.30
CA PHE A 106 -7.48 -6.77 8.46
C PHE A 106 -7.26 -7.99 7.56
N ILE A 107 -6.98 -7.74 6.29
CA ILE A 107 -6.61 -8.78 5.32
C ILE A 107 -5.17 -8.52 4.89
N CYS A 108 -4.28 -9.49 5.05
CA CYS A 108 -2.96 -9.43 4.44
C CYS A 108 -3.08 -9.81 2.96
N ILE A 109 -2.74 -8.88 2.07
CA ILE A 109 -2.83 -9.06 0.61
C ILE A 109 -1.54 -9.70 0.10
N GLY A 110 -0.41 -9.27 0.63
CA GLY A 110 0.92 -9.70 0.22
C GLY A 110 1.97 -9.38 1.27
N ARG A 111 3.03 -10.18 1.29
CA ARG A 111 4.18 -10.00 2.19
C ARG A 111 5.47 -10.26 1.41
N LYS A 112 6.45 -9.39 1.60
CA LYS A 112 7.77 -9.50 0.98
C LYS A 112 8.85 -9.19 2.00
N THR A 113 9.80 -10.10 2.16
CA THR A 113 11.04 -9.84 2.89
C THR A 113 12.00 -9.13 1.95
N VAL A 114 12.44 -7.93 2.32
CA VAL A 114 13.32 -7.08 1.50
C VAL A 114 14.63 -6.78 2.20
N TRP A 115 15.70 -6.74 1.41
CA TRP A 115 17.03 -6.36 1.87
C TRP A 115 17.24 -4.85 1.79
N PRO A 116 18.07 -4.26 2.67
CA PRO A 116 18.32 -2.83 2.66
C PRO A 116 18.85 -2.35 1.30
N ASN A 117 18.26 -1.26 0.78
CA ASN A 117 18.58 -0.63 -0.50
C ASN A 117 18.36 -1.54 -1.74
N CYS A 118 17.71 -2.70 -1.58
CA CYS A 118 17.26 -3.54 -2.69
C CYS A 118 15.78 -3.26 -2.93
N TRP A 119 15.45 -2.78 -4.14
CA TRP A 119 14.06 -2.62 -4.56
C TRP A 119 13.52 -3.97 -5.02
N GLU A 120 12.46 -4.44 -4.37
CA GLU A 120 11.83 -5.72 -4.70
C GLU A 120 10.32 -5.55 -4.87
N ALA A 121 9.73 -6.40 -5.71
CA ALA A 121 8.29 -6.41 -5.91
C ALA A 121 7.58 -7.07 -4.72
N LEU A 122 6.66 -6.33 -4.10
CA LEU A 122 5.61 -6.80 -3.22
C LEU A 122 4.36 -7.03 -4.06
N GLU A 123 3.90 -8.28 -4.10
CA GLU A 123 2.78 -8.73 -4.93
C GLU A 123 1.79 -9.52 -4.08
N GLY A 124 0.54 -9.55 -4.54
CA GLY A 124 -0.53 -10.22 -3.83
C GLY A 124 -1.86 -10.05 -4.52
N THR A 125 -2.88 -10.76 -4.02
CA THR A 125 -4.25 -10.65 -4.51
C THR A 125 -5.23 -10.63 -3.35
N PHE A 126 -6.38 -9.99 -3.56
CA PHE A 126 -7.48 -10.05 -2.61
C PHE A 126 -8.83 -10.07 -3.34
N SER A 127 -9.84 -10.55 -2.64
CA SER A 127 -11.24 -10.39 -3.01
C SER A 127 -12.07 -10.11 -1.76
N LEU A 128 -13.16 -9.37 -1.91
CA LEU A 128 -14.08 -9.09 -0.81
C LEU A 128 -15.23 -10.10 -0.84
N SER A 129 -15.50 -10.76 0.29
CA SER A 129 -16.63 -11.69 0.47
C SER A 129 -17.87 -11.01 1.03
N THR A 130 -17.72 -9.80 1.56
CA THR A 130 -18.74 -8.97 2.22
C THR A 130 -18.74 -7.56 1.62
N ASN A 131 -19.68 -6.71 2.05
CA ASN A 131 -19.75 -5.30 1.67
C ASN A 131 -19.40 -4.42 2.88
N PRO A 132 -18.12 -4.16 3.15
CA PRO A 132 -17.70 -3.22 4.20
C PRO A 132 -18.16 -1.78 3.87
N ASP A 133 -18.41 -0.99 4.91
CA ASP A 133 -18.74 0.45 4.78
C ASP A 133 -17.52 1.27 4.35
N GLN A 134 -16.32 0.84 4.74
CA GLN A 134 -15.07 1.45 4.31
C GLN A 134 -14.02 0.38 4.00
N VAL A 135 -13.27 0.59 2.93
CA VAL A 135 -12.10 -0.22 2.57
C VAL A 135 -10.90 0.69 2.44
N VAL A 136 -9.91 0.48 3.31
CA VAL A 136 -8.65 1.23 3.31
C VAL A 136 -7.53 0.28 2.93
N PHE A 137 -6.80 0.61 1.87
CA PHE A 137 -5.51 -0.01 1.53
C PHE A 137 -4.39 0.65 2.31
#